data_AF-K1VAP8-F1
#
_entry.id   AF-K1VAP8-F1
#
_cell.length_a   1.000
_cell.length_b   1.000
_cell.length_c   1.000
_cell.angle_alpha   90.00
_cell.angle_beta   90.00
_cell.angle_gamma   90.00
#
_symmetry.space_group_name_H-M   'P 1'
#
loop_
_entity.id
_entity.type
_entity.pdbx_description
1 polymer ?
#
loop_
_entity_poly.entity_id
_entity_poly.type
_entity_poly.pdbx_seq_one_letter_code
_entity_poly.pdbx_strand_id
1 'polypeptide(L)'
;MIANKHTTLFDGGVANQITTPLQVVADDDTQEVQLLNLYPDIRYQTIDGFGGAITEAAGSVLRQMPEETVEKILQGYFGAEGLRYNFVRTHLDSCDFSLGNYSAVT
;
A
#
# COMPACT_ATOMS: atom_id res chain seq x y z
N MET A 1 23.18 -2.21 -11.74
CA MET A 1 22.14 -2.46 -10.69
C MET A 1 20.95 -3.13 -11.38
N ILE A 2 20.40 -4.20 -10.83
CA ILE A 2 19.17 -4.82 -11.35
C ILE A 2 18.02 -4.28 -10.51
N ALA A 3 17.08 -3.60 -11.16
CA ALA A 3 15.85 -3.13 -10.55
C ALA A 3 14.67 -3.96 -11.07
N ASN A 4 13.56 -3.97 -10.34
CA ASN A 4 12.30 -4.54 -10.83
C ASN A 4 11.34 -3.40 -11.12
N LYS A 5 10.77 -3.38 -12.34
CA LYS A 5 9.68 -2.48 -12.69
C LYS A 5 8.36 -3.20 -12.45
N HIS A 6 7.60 -2.75 -11.45
CA HIS A 6 6.24 -3.17 -11.21
C HIS A 6 5.28 -2.21 -11.91
N THR A 7 4.35 -2.73 -12.71
CA THR A 7 3.36 -1.94 -13.45
C THR A 7 1.97 -2.50 -13.23
N THR A 8 1.04 -1.62 -12.85
CA THR A 8 -0.39 -1.94 -12.73
C THR A 8 -1.14 -1.08 -13.73
N LEU A 9 -1.85 -1.71 -14.67
CA LEU A 9 -2.69 -1.05 -15.66
C LEU A 9 -4.13 -1.48 -15.46
N PHE A 10 -5.04 -0.52 -15.31
CA PHE A 10 -6.47 -0.78 -15.34
C PHE A 10 -7.01 -0.46 -16.73
N ASP A 11 -7.52 -1.48 -17.43
CA ASP A 11 -8.10 -1.33 -18.77
C ASP A 11 -9.31 -2.25 -18.91
N GLY A 12 -10.39 -1.75 -19.49
CA GLY A 12 -11.62 -2.52 -19.73
C GLY A 12 -12.25 -3.17 -18.49
N GLY A 13 -12.03 -2.63 -17.28
CA GLY A 13 -12.53 -3.22 -16.03
C GLY A 13 -11.62 -4.26 -15.38
N VAL A 14 -10.44 -4.52 -15.97
CA VAL A 14 -9.49 -5.52 -15.49
C VAL A 14 -8.18 -4.84 -15.09
N ALA A 15 -7.70 -5.15 -13.90
CA ALA A 15 -6.36 -4.75 -13.47
C ALA A 15 -5.34 -5.80 -13.94
N ASN A 16 -4.39 -5.37 -14.76
CA ASN A 16 -3.25 -6.17 -15.22
C ASN A 16 -1.99 -5.74 -14.48
N GLN A 17 -1.31 -6.70 -13.85
CA GLN A 17 -0.07 -6.46 -13.13
C GLN A 17 1.08 -7.18 -13.81
N ILE A 18 2.15 -6.45 -14.11
CA ILE A 18 3.33 -6.97 -14.80
C ILE A 18 4.57 -6.55 -14.00
N THR A 19 5.46 -7.51 -13.73
CA THR A 19 6.79 -7.24 -13.20
C THR A 19 7.82 -7.60 -14.25
N THR A 20 8.65 -6.64 -14.65
CA THR A 20 9.75 -6.86 -15.60
C THR A 20 11.08 -6.46 -14.97
N PRO A 21 12.16 -7.25 -15.14
CA PRO A 21 13.49 -6.82 -14.75
C PRO A 21 13.86 -5.57 -15.55
N LEU A 22 14.39 -4.56 -14.87
CA LEU A 22 14.87 -3.32 -15.44
C LEU A 22 16.39 -3.25 -15.23
N GLN A 23 17.11 -3.20 -16.34
CA GLN A 23 18.54 -2.97 -16.30
C GLN A 23 18.80 -1.48 -16.18
N VAL A 24 19.39 -1.08 -15.05
CA VAL A 24 19.86 0.31 -14.86
C VAL A 24 21.22 0.41 -15.53
N VAL A 25 21.27 1.17 -16.62
CA VAL A 25 22.47 1.44 -17.42
C VAL A 25 22.95 2.85 -17.11
N ALA A 26 24.25 3.03 -16.89
CA ALA A 26 24.84 4.36 -16.75
C ALA A 26 24.80 5.08 -18.10
N ASP A 27 24.55 6.38 -18.08
CA ASP A 27 24.64 7.19 -19.30
C ASP A 27 26.10 7.56 -19.56
N ASP A 28 26.78 6.70 -20.31
CA ASP A 28 28.19 6.88 -20.72
C ASP A 28 28.31 7.75 -21.99
N ASP A 29 27.19 8.03 -22.68
CA ASP A 29 27.12 8.66 -24.01
C ASP A 29 26.49 10.07 -24.00
N THR A 30 26.32 10.70 -22.84
CA THR A 30 25.77 12.06 -22.69
C THR A 30 24.38 12.23 -23.35
N GLN A 31 23.47 11.28 -23.15
CA GLN A 31 22.08 11.49 -23.57
C GLN A 31 21.49 12.68 -22.81
N GLU A 32 20.56 13.41 -23.45
CA GLU A 32 19.89 14.54 -22.81
C GLU A 32 18.39 14.29 -22.58
N VAL A 33 17.84 13.21 -23.12
CA VAL A 33 16.40 12.90 -23.08
C VAL A 33 16.11 11.55 -22.41
N GLN A 34 14.96 11.45 -21.74
CA GLN A 34 14.48 10.22 -21.08
C GLN A 34 15.40 9.67 -19.97
N LEU A 35 16.04 10.56 -19.22
CA LEU A 35 16.95 10.22 -18.13
C LEU A 35 16.33 10.44 -16.75
N LEU A 36 16.71 9.59 -15.80
CA LEU A 36 16.37 9.72 -14.39
C LEU A 36 17.66 9.72 -13.56
N ASN A 37 18.00 10.88 -12.98
CA ASN A 37 19.19 11.03 -12.14
C ASN A 37 18.83 10.87 -10.66
N LEU A 38 19.60 10.04 -9.95
CA LEU A 38 19.46 9.83 -8.52
C LEU A 38 20.67 10.42 -7.79
N TYR A 39 20.43 11.16 -6.71
CA TYR A 39 21.46 11.81 -5.89
C TYR A 39 21.38 11.32 -4.43
N PRO A 40 21.98 10.17 -4.08
CA PRO A 40 21.83 9.55 -2.76
C PRO A 40 22.31 10.40 -1.56
N ASP A 41 23.18 11.38 -1.81
CA ASP A 41 23.70 12.30 -0.78
C ASP A 41 22.70 13.40 -0.40
N ILE A 42 21.68 13.64 -1.24
CA ILE A 42 20.61 14.59 -0.97
C ILE A 42 19.46 13.84 -0.29
N ARG A 43 19.25 14.11 1.00
CA ARG A 43 18.22 13.45 1.82
C ARG A 43 17.08 14.40 2.15
N TYR A 44 15.88 13.83 2.23
CA TYR A 44 14.67 14.50 2.72
C TYR A 44 14.13 13.77 3.95
N GLN A 45 12.81 13.59 4.06
CA GLN A 45 12.18 12.91 5.19
C GLN A 45 12.42 11.39 5.17
N THR A 46 12.41 10.78 6.35
CA THR A 46 12.20 9.34 6.51
C THR A 46 10.72 9.02 6.30
N ILE A 47 10.43 7.90 5.66
CA ILE A 47 9.07 7.38 5.50
C ILE A 47 8.85 6.31 6.57
N ASP A 48 7.96 6.59 7.53
CA ASP A 48 7.69 5.68 8.65
C ASP A 48 6.90 4.43 8.22
N GLY A 49 5.98 4.59 7.28
CA GLY A 49 5.19 3.47 6.80
C GLY A 49 4.00 3.83 5.93
N PHE A 50 3.26 2.79 5.56
CA PHE A 50 2.03 2.86 4.80
C PHE A 50 1.00 1.92 5.41
N GLY A 51 -0.27 2.30 5.28
CA GLY A 51 -1.35 1.37 5.49
C GLY A 51 -2.73 2.00 5.43
N GLY A 52 -3.63 1.58 6.31
CA GLY A 52 -5.07 1.86 6.19
C GLY A 52 -5.76 2.22 7.49
N ALA A 53 -7.02 2.65 7.38
CA ALA A 53 -7.86 2.91 8.53
C ALA A 53 -8.57 1.62 8.97
N ILE A 54 -8.50 1.30 10.27
CA ILE A 54 -9.28 0.23 10.88
C ILE A 54 -10.44 0.89 11.62
N THR A 55 -11.60 0.92 10.97
CA THR A 55 -12.84 1.47 11.52
C THR A 55 -13.75 0.37 12.05
N GLU A 56 -14.79 0.73 12.80
CA GLU A 56 -15.77 -0.25 13.27
C GLU A 56 -16.54 -0.88 12.09
N ALA A 57 -16.84 -0.10 11.05
CA ALA A 57 -17.41 -0.63 9.81
C ALA A 57 -16.51 -1.68 9.16
N ALA A 58 -15.19 -1.44 9.07
CA ALA A 58 -14.24 -2.43 8.54
C ALA A 58 -14.25 -3.72 9.38
N GLY A 59 -14.21 -3.60 10.71
CA GLY A 59 -14.29 -4.74 11.61
C GLY A 59 -15.62 -5.50 11.51
N SER A 60 -16.74 -4.78 11.39
CA SER A 60 -18.08 -5.34 11.28
C SER A 60 -18.26 -6.14 9.98
N VAL A 61 -17.74 -5.63 8.86
CA VAL A 61 -17.74 -6.34 7.57
C VAL A 61 -16.88 -7.60 7.66
N LEU A 62 -15.65 -7.50 8.18
CA LEU A 62 -14.77 -8.66 8.34
C LEU A 62 -15.39 -9.74 9.24
N ARG A 63 -16.06 -9.35 10.34
CA ARG A 63 -16.70 -10.29 11.27
C ARG A 63 -17.84 -11.10 10.63
N GLN A 64 -18.45 -10.59 9.58
CA GLN A 64 -19.54 -11.28 8.85
C GLN A 64 -19.01 -12.25 7.78
N MET A 65 -17.72 -12.25 7.50
CA MET A 65 -17.10 -13.11 6.49
C MET A 65 -16.66 -14.45 7.07
N PRO A 66 -16.52 -15.51 6.25
CA PRO A 66 -15.87 -16.74 6.64
C PRO A 66 -14.42 -16.50 7.09
N GLU A 67 -13.95 -17.25 8.08
CA GLU A 67 -12.61 -17.11 8.67
C GLU A 67 -11.49 -17.19 7.61
N GLU A 68 -11.59 -18.14 6.67
CA GLU A 68 -10.62 -18.28 5.58
C GLU A 68 -10.54 -17.02 4.70
N THR A 69 -11.66 -16.34 4.48
CA THR A 69 -11.70 -15.09 3.71
C THR A 69 -11.06 -13.95 4.49
N VAL A 70 -11.32 -13.86 5.80
CA VAL A 70 -10.68 -12.86 6.67
C VAL A 70 -9.17 -13.04 6.66
N GLU A 71 -8.69 -14.27 6.80
CA GLU A 71 -7.25 -14.58 6.75
C GLU A 71 -6.63 -14.16 5.41
N LYS A 72 -7.28 -14.47 4.28
CA LYS A 72 -6.81 -14.02 2.95
C LYS A 72 -6.71 -12.50 2.85
N ILE A 73 -7.67 -11.76 3.41
CA ILE A 73 -7.66 -10.29 3.42
C ILE A 73 -6.51 -9.78 4.29
N LEU A 74 -6.34 -10.32 5.50
CA LEU A 74 -5.27 -9.92 6.42
C LEU A 74 -3.89 -10.22 5.84
N GLN A 75 -3.70 -11.39 5.23
CA GLN A 75 -2.45 -11.72 4.53
C GLN A 75 -2.23 -10.84 3.30
N GLY A 76 -3.29 -10.47 2.58
CA GLY A 76 -3.21 -9.53 1.46
C GLY A 76 -2.71 -8.14 1.87
N TYR A 77 -3.17 -7.61 3.01
CA TYR A 77 -2.74 -6.30 3.50
C TYR A 77 -1.43 -6.34 4.29
N PHE A 78 -1.29 -7.26 5.25
CA PHE A 78 -0.21 -7.27 6.24
C PHE A 78 0.79 -8.41 6.07
N GLY A 79 0.46 -9.44 5.28
CA GLY A 79 1.29 -10.61 5.06
C GLY A 79 2.57 -10.31 4.30
N ALA A 80 3.57 -11.19 4.44
CA ALA A 80 4.89 -11.04 3.84
C ALA A 80 4.86 -11.02 2.30
N GLU A 81 3.90 -11.71 1.70
CA GLU A 81 3.65 -11.80 0.25
C GLU A 81 2.55 -10.83 -0.22
N GLY A 82 2.00 -10.02 0.68
CA GLY A 82 0.96 -9.03 0.39
C GLY A 82 1.52 -7.61 0.20
N LEU A 83 0.68 -6.62 0.51
CA LEU A 83 1.04 -5.19 0.46
C LEU A 83 1.96 -4.74 1.60
N ARG A 84 2.18 -5.59 2.60
CA ARG A 84 3.07 -5.34 3.75
C ARG A 84 2.78 -4.03 4.46
N TYR A 85 1.51 -3.72 4.69
CA TYR A 85 1.09 -2.62 5.55
C TYR A 85 1.79 -2.75 6.91
N ASN A 86 2.38 -1.66 7.37
CA ASN A 86 3.09 -1.58 8.65
C ASN A 86 2.56 -0.42 9.52
N PHE A 87 1.53 0.28 9.04
CA PHE A 87 0.88 1.38 9.73
C PHE A 87 -0.63 1.22 9.69
N VAL A 88 -1.32 1.57 10.79
CA VAL A 88 -2.78 1.60 10.83
C VAL A 88 -3.25 2.87 11.52
N ARG A 89 -4.38 3.40 11.06
CA ARG A 89 -5.09 4.49 11.74
C ARG A 89 -6.36 3.93 12.36
N THR A 90 -6.53 4.07 13.66
CA THR A 90 -7.82 3.85 14.32
C THR A 90 -8.44 5.18 14.70
N HIS A 91 -9.75 5.18 14.85
CA HIS A 91 -10.46 6.28 15.48
C HIS A 91 -10.55 6.03 17.00
N LEU A 92 -10.69 7.13 17.76
CA LEU A 92 -11.09 7.11 19.17
C LEU A 92 -12.56 7.52 19.19
N ASP A 93 -13.36 6.89 20.04
CA ASP A 93 -14.81 7.03 20.07
C ASP A 93 -15.49 6.54 18.79
N SER A 94 -16.61 7.12 18.39
CA SER A 94 -17.23 6.86 17.10
C SER A 94 -16.71 7.79 16.01
N CYS A 95 -16.71 7.32 14.77
CA CYS A 95 -16.62 8.15 13.58
C CYS A 95 -17.83 7.93 12.66
N ASP A 96 -17.86 8.60 11.51
CA ASP A 96 -18.85 8.37 10.46
C ASP A 96 -18.84 6.93 9.90
N PHE A 97 -17.76 6.17 10.14
CA PHE A 97 -17.64 4.73 9.86
C PHE A 97 -17.83 3.86 11.12
N SER A 98 -18.55 4.35 12.12
CA SER A 98 -19.07 3.56 13.24
C SER A 98 -20.49 3.06 12.97
N LEU A 99 -20.92 2.03 13.71
CA LEU A 99 -22.28 1.48 13.66
C LEU A 99 -23.30 2.36 14.39
N GLY A 100 -22.83 3.35 15.14
CA GLY A 100 -23.61 4.38 15.80
C GLY A 100 -22.72 5.46 16.39
N ASN A 101 -23.35 6.50 16.94
CA ASN A 101 -22.63 7.58 17.63
C ASN A 101 -22.41 7.20 19.09
N TYR A 102 -21.15 7.20 19.52
CA TYR A 102 -20.76 6.93 20.91
C TYR A 102 -19.48 7.68 21.25
N SER A 103 -19.27 7.92 22.54
CA SER A 103 -18.00 8.42 23.08
C SER A 103 -17.68 7.65 24.36
N ALA A 104 -16.40 7.40 24.59
CA ALA A 104 -15.90 6.71 25.77
C ALA A 104 -16.12 7.51 27.07
N VAL A 105 -16.54 8.78 26.98
CA VAL A 105 -16.90 9.59 28.14
C VAL A 105 -18.42 9.79 28.17
N THR A 106 -19.07 9.08 29.09
CA THR A 106 -20.42 9.41 29.60
C THR A 106 -20.39 10.58 30.59
#